data_AF-A0A3B8M2Z5-F1
#
_entry.id   AF-A0A3B8M2Z5-F1
#
_cell.length_a   1.000
_cell.length_b   1.000
_cell.length_c   1.000
_cell.angle_alpha   90.00
_cell.angle_beta   90.00
_cell.angle_gamma   90.00
#
_symmetry.space_group_name_H-M   'P 1'
#
loop_
_entity.id
_entity.type
_entity.pdbx_description
1 polymer ?
#
loop_
_entity_poly.entity_id
_entity_poly.type
_entity_poly.pdbx_seq_one_letter_code
_entity_poly.pdbx_strand_id
1 'polypeptide(L)'
;MVTIALDTSALLKRYVSEPEQELVNTYLRRDKEWCASALTRTEVHLALHRVASGPVEQQQLWSTFRSDWERIAVVPVDQRCLARAVELGAAYQLATIDAIHLA
;
A
#
# COMPACT_ATOMS: atom_id res chain seq x y z
N MET A 1 12.20 -0.73 -17.82
CA MET A 1 11.35 -1.44 -16.85
C MET A 1 11.14 -0.49 -15.68
N VAL A 2 9.89 -0.21 -15.31
CA VAL A 2 9.55 0.71 -14.22
C VAL A 2 8.77 -0.09 -13.18
N THR A 3 9.18 0.00 -11.92
CA THR A 3 8.47 -0.60 -10.79
C THR A 3 7.49 0.44 -10.23
N ILE A 4 6.24 0.04 -9.99
CA ILE A 4 5.26 0.93 -9.35
C ILE A 4 5.38 0.78 -7.83
N ALA A 5 5.63 1.89 -7.14
CA ALA A 5 5.54 1.96 -5.68
C ALA A 5 4.08 2.20 -5.24
N LEU A 6 3.59 1.36 -4.33
CA LEU A 6 2.23 1.40 -3.81
C LEU A 6 2.21 1.85 -2.36
N ASP A 7 1.56 2.98 -2.13
CA ASP A 7 1.13 3.40 -0.80
C ASP A 7 -0.16 2.66 -0.39
N THR A 8 -0.61 2.90 0.83
CA THR A 8 -1.83 2.30 1.37
C THR A 8 -3.07 2.70 0.59
N SER A 9 -3.16 3.97 0.16
CA SER A 9 -4.37 4.47 -0.51
C SER A 9 -4.54 3.85 -1.91
N ALA A 10 -3.46 3.74 -2.70
CA ALA A 10 -3.48 3.10 -4.00
C ALA A 10 -3.83 1.61 -3.89
N LEU A 11 -3.29 0.91 -2.89
CA LEU A 11 -3.56 -0.51 -2.73
C LEU A 11 -4.99 -0.78 -2.22
N LEU A 12 -5.55 0.07 -1.34
CA LEU A 12 -6.93 -0.07 -0.85
C LEU A 12 -7.98 0.10 -1.94
N LYS A 13 -7.77 1.04 -2.87
CA LYS A 13 -8.68 1.28 -4.01
C LYS A 13 -8.85 0.07 -4.92
N ARG A 14 -7.97 -0.92 -4.83
CA ARG A 14 -8.14 -2.20 -5.52
C ARG A 14 -9.26 -3.05 -4.91
N TYR A 15 -9.48 -2.96 -3.60
CA TYR A 15 -10.41 -3.80 -2.85
C TYR A 15 -11.72 -3.10 -2.50
N VAL A 16 -11.72 -1.77 -2.43
CA VAL A 16 -12.92 -0.98 -2.14
C VAL A 16 -13.44 -0.37 -3.43
N SER A 17 -14.75 -0.48 -3.66
CA SER A 17 -15.42 0.10 -4.82
C SER A 17 -15.54 1.62 -4.67
N GLU A 18 -14.51 2.35 -5.11
CA GLU A 18 -14.47 3.81 -5.15
C GLU A 18 -14.36 4.32 -6.60
N PRO A 19 -14.78 5.56 -6.92
CA PRO A 19 -14.70 6.13 -8.26
C PRO A 19 -13.29 6.05 -8.90
N GLU A 20 -12.25 6.11 -8.08
CA GLU A 20 -10.85 6.05 -8.52
C GLU A 20 -10.34 4.63 -8.82
N GLN A 21 -11.14 3.59 -8.55
CA GLN A 21 -10.74 2.19 -8.71
C GLN A 21 -10.37 1.84 -10.16
N GLU A 22 -11.10 2.37 -11.15
CA GLU A 22 -10.82 2.11 -12.57
C GLU A 22 -9.46 2.67 -13.00
N LEU A 23 -9.12 3.85 -12.49
CA LEU A 23 -7.87 4.53 -12.79
C LEU A 23 -6.69 3.74 -12.21
N VAL A 24 -6.76 3.38 -10.93
CA VAL A 24 -5.74 2.59 -10.24
C VAL A 24 -5.52 1.25 -10.94
N ASN A 25 -6.60 0.53 -11.24
CA ASN A 25 -6.50 -0.75 -11.94
C ASN A 25 -5.92 -0.61 -13.35
N THR A 26 -6.14 0.52 -14.03
CA THR A 26 -5.55 0.78 -15.36
C THR A 26 -4.04 0.98 -15.28
N TYR A 27 -3.54 1.70 -14.28
CA TYR A 27 -2.10 1.84 -14.06
C TYR A 27 -1.45 0.53 -13.60
N LEU A 28 -2.08 -0.18 -12.65
CA LEU A 28 -1.58 -1.47 -12.16
C LEU A 28 -1.54 -2.56 -13.24
N ARG A 29 -2.40 -2.47 -14.28
CA ARG A 29 -2.37 -3.40 -15.42
C ARG A 29 -1.23 -3.15 -16.40
N ARG A 30 -0.65 -1.94 -16.42
CA ARG A 30 0.42 -1.58 -17.37
C ARG A 30 1.78 -2.13 -16.96
N ASP A 31 2.06 -2.16 -15.65
CA ASP A 31 3.33 -2.64 -15.11
C ASP A 31 3.12 -3.83 -14.20
N LYS A 32 3.90 -4.89 -14.42
CA LYS A 32 3.77 -6.19 -13.72
C LYS A 32 4.57 -6.28 -12.43
N GLU A 33 5.40 -5.28 -12.13
CA GLU A 33 6.26 -5.25 -10.94
C GLU A 33 5.80 -4.15 -10.00
N TRP A 34 5.37 -4.56 -8.81
CA TRP A 34 4.91 -3.66 -7.76
C TRP A 34 5.83 -3.78 -6.55
N CYS A 35 6.11 -2.67 -5.90
CA CYS A 35 6.74 -2.65 -4.59
C CYS A 35 5.89 -1.85 -3.59
N ALA A 36 6.01 -2.18 -2.31
CA ALA A 36 5.33 -1.46 -1.24
C ALA A 36 6.15 -1.51 0.03
N SER A 37 6.01 -0.50 0.88
CA SER A 37 6.57 -0.53 2.23
C SER A 37 5.97 -1.69 3.04
N ALA A 38 6.77 -2.32 3.90
CA ALA A 38 6.25 -3.28 4.87
C ALA A 38 5.16 -2.68 5.77
N LEU A 39 5.14 -1.35 5.93
CA LEU A 39 4.09 -0.61 6.64
C LEU A 39 2.72 -0.75 5.95
N THR A 40 2.69 -0.72 4.61
CA THR A 40 1.47 -0.81 3.79
C THR A 40 0.64 -2.03 4.16
N ARG A 41 1.27 -3.16 4.48
CA ARG A 41 0.57 -4.39 4.87
C ARG A 41 -0.29 -4.20 6.11
N THR A 42 0.24 -3.54 7.13
CA THR A 42 -0.47 -3.29 8.39
C THR A 42 -1.62 -2.31 8.14
N GLU A 43 -1.36 -1.23 7.42
CA GLU A 43 -2.35 -0.19 7.16
C GLU A 43 -3.53 -0.73 6.34
N VAL A 44 -3.26 -1.51 5.29
CA VAL A 44 -4.29 -2.12 4.46
C VAL A 44 -5.12 -3.11 5.27
N HIS A 45 -4.52 -4.01 6.05
CA HIS A 45 -5.31 -4.94 6.87
C HIS A 45 -6.24 -4.24 7.86
N LEU A 46 -5.76 -3.18 8.52
CA LEU A 46 -6.56 -2.39 9.45
C LEU A 46 -7.69 -1.64 8.72
N ALA A 47 -7.42 -1.08 7.54
CA ALA A 47 -8.44 -0.42 6.75
C ALA A 47 -9.50 -1.40 6.22
N LEU A 48 -9.08 -2.56 5.70
CA LEU A 48 -9.99 -3.63 5.26
C LEU A 48 -10.89 -4.12 6.41
N HIS A 49 -10.35 -4.20 7.64
CA HIS A 49 -11.16 -4.54 8.81
C HIS A 49 -12.23 -3.48 9.12
N ARG A 50 -11.91 -2.19 8.95
CA ARG A 50 -12.86 -1.10 9.21
C ARG A 50 -13.97 -1.01 8.17
N VAL A 51 -13.71 -1.36 6.91
CA VAL A 51 -14.69 -1.24 5.82
C VAL A 51 -15.56 -2.49 5.65
N ALA A 52 -15.14 -3.64 6.19
CA ALA A 52 -15.91 -4.87 6.10
C ALA A 52 -17.22 -4.76 6.89
N SER A 53 -18.32 -5.16 6.25
CA SER A 53 -19.67 -5.15 6.84
C SER A 53 -19.90 -6.30 7.82
N GLY A 54 -18.98 -7.28 7.86
CA GLY A 54 -19.04 -8.41 8.78
C GLY A 54 -17.89 -9.40 8.60
N PRO A 55 -17.84 -10.47 9.43
CA PRO A 55 -16.70 -11.39 9.49
C PRO A 55 -16.43 -12.15 8.18
N VAL A 56 -17.48 -12.48 7.42
CA VAL A 56 -17.37 -13.20 6.14
C VAL A 56 -16.69 -12.32 5.10
N GLU A 57 -17.15 -11.08 4.94
CA GLU A 57 -16.56 -10.12 4.01
C GLU A 57 -15.12 -9.78 4.41
N GLN A 58 -14.86 -9.60 5.71
CA GLN A 58 -13.50 -9.37 6.21
C GLN A 58 -12.56 -10.51 5.82
N GLN A 59 -12.98 -11.76 6.00
CA GLN A 59 -12.16 -12.93 5.67
C GLN A 59 -11.89 -13.00 4.17
N GLN A 60 -12.87 -12.68 3.33
CA GLN A 60 -12.71 -12.60 1.88
C GLN A 60 -11.71 -11.51 1.48
N LEU A 61 -11.86 -10.29 1.99
CA LEU A 61 -10.95 -9.17 1.73
C LEU A 61 -9.51 -9.49 2.14
N TRP A 62 -9.31 -10.07 3.33
CA TRP A 62 -7.99 -10.45 3.81
C TRP A 62 -7.35 -11.58 3.01
N SER A 63 -8.14 -12.54 2.53
CA SER A 63 -7.65 -13.64 1.69
C SER A 63 -7.18 -13.12 0.32
N THR A 64 -7.99 -12.26 -0.31
CA THR A 64 -7.64 -11.64 -1.59
C THR A 64 -6.39 -10.77 -1.45
N PHE A 65 -6.33 -9.92 -0.43
CA PHE A 65 -5.17 -9.09 -0.17
C PHE A 65 -3.90 -9.90 0.03
N ARG A 66 -3.96 -10.99 0.81
CA ARG A 66 -2.79 -11.86 1.04
C ARG A 66 -2.26 -12.47 -0.26
N SER A 67 -3.16 -12.93 -1.12
CA SER A 67 -2.80 -13.52 -2.41
C SER A 67 -2.14 -12.50 -3.35
N ASP A 68 -2.58 -11.24 -3.33
CA ASP A 68 -1.96 -10.16 -4.09
C ASP A 68 -0.61 -9.73 -3.47
N TRP A 69 -0.52 -9.71 -2.13
CA TRP A 69 0.70 -9.32 -1.41
C TRP A 69 1.88 -10.26 -1.69
N GLU A 70 1.63 -11.55 -1.95
CA GLU A 70 2.67 -12.52 -2.34
C GLU A 70 3.40 -12.14 -3.64
N ARG A 71 2.83 -11.25 -4.46
CA ARG A 71 3.40 -10.78 -5.72
C ARG A 71 4.08 -9.41 -5.60
N ILE A 72 4.02 -8.77 -4.43
CA ILE A 72 4.56 -7.43 -4.19
C ILE A 72 5.97 -7.56 -3.61
N ALA A 73 6.93 -6.84 -4.21
CA ALA A 73 8.26 -6.67 -3.62
C ALA A 73 8.17 -5.80 -2.36
N VAL A 74 8.39 -6.42 -1.20
CA VAL A 74 8.26 -5.73 0.09
C VAL A 74 9.54 -4.99 0.45
N VAL A 75 9.44 -3.67 0.64
CA VAL A 75 10.53 -2.83 1.12
C VAL A 75 10.50 -2.81 2.66
N PRO A 76 11.56 -3.26 3.36
CA PRO A 76 11.58 -3.29 4.82
C PRO A 76 11.68 -1.88 5.40
N VAL A 77 10.94 -1.62 6.48
CA VAL A 77 11.10 -0.40 7.30
C VAL A 77 12.19 -0.66 8.34
N ASP A 78 13.45 -0.51 7.91
CA ASP A 78 14.63 -0.65 8.77
C ASP A 78 15.17 0.73 9.22
N GLN A 79 16.27 0.75 9.98
CA GLN A 79 16.85 2.02 10.45
C GLN A 79 17.30 2.95 9.32
N ARG A 80 17.71 2.42 8.16
CA ARG A 80 18.11 3.25 7.01
C ARG A 80 16.90 3.90 6.36
N CYS A 81 15.80 3.13 6.21
CA CYS A 81 14.52 3.68 5.77
C CYS A 81 14.04 4.78 6.73
N LEU A 82 14.08 4.56 8.05
CA LEU A 82 13.66 5.57 9.03
C LEU A 82 14.54 6.83 9.00
N ALA A 83 15.86 6.69 8.87
CA ALA A 83 16.75 7.84 8.72
C ALA A 83 16.42 8.64 7.45
N ARG A 84 16.19 7.95 6.33
CA ARG A 84 15.81 8.58 5.07
C ARG A 84 14.44 9.25 5.13
N ALA A 85 13.48 8.66 5.85
CA ALA A 85 12.17 9.26 6.09
C ALA A 85 12.29 10.57 6.88
N VAL A 86 13.20 10.68 7.86
CA VAL A 86 13.46 11.93 8.56
C VAL A 86 13.98 13.02 7.61
N GLU A 87 14.93 12.68 6.74
CA GLU A 87 15.46 13.61 5.73
C GLU A 87 14.35 14.10 4.79
N LEU A 88 13.53 13.19 4.26
CA LEU A 88 12.43 13.51 3.34
C LEU A 88 11.34 14.33 4.04
N GLY A 89 10.93 13.92 5.24
CA GLY A 89 9.92 14.60 6.04
C GLY A 89 10.32 16.03 6.38
N ALA A 90 11.58 16.25 6.77
CA ALA A 90 12.10 17.59 7.05
C ALA A 90 12.23 18.45 5.77
N ALA A 91 12.72 17.87 4.67
CA ALA A 91 12.94 18.60 3.43
C ALA A 91 11.64 19.02 2.72
N TYR A 92 10.60 18.18 2.79
CA TYR A 92 9.36 18.34 2.02
C TYR A 92 8.11 18.54 2.89
N GLN A 93 8.26 18.69 4.21
CA GLN A 93 7.16 18.87 5.17
C GLN A 93 6.12 17.74 5.10
N LEU A 94 6.58 16.50 4.89
CA LEU A 94 5.71 15.34 4.78
C LEU A 94 5.23 14.87 6.15
N ALA A 95 4.03 14.31 6.20
CA ALA A 95 3.63 13.51 7.34
C ALA A 95 4.55 12.28 7.47
N THR A 96 4.75 11.79 8.69
CA THR A 96 5.68 10.68 8.97
C THR A 96 5.41 9.44 8.13
N ILE A 97 4.13 9.09 7.93
CA ILE A 97 3.73 7.91 7.17
C ILE A 97 4.08 8.07 5.68
N ASP A 98 3.79 9.23 5.09
CA ASP A 98 4.12 9.52 3.70
C ASP A 98 5.63 9.53 3.48
N ALA A 99 6.38 10.06 4.44
CA ALA A 99 7.84 10.03 4.40
C ALA A 99 8.38 8.59 4.44
N ILE A 100 7.76 7.68 5.20
CA ILE A 100 8.15 6.25 5.24
C ILE A 100 7.80 5.54 3.92
N HIS A 101 6.68 5.87 3.28
CA HIS A 101 6.32 5.29 1.98
C HIS A 101 7.27 5.73 0.85
N LEU A 102 7.91 6.88 0.99
CA LEU A 102 8.86 7.42 0.00
C LEU A 102 10.34 7.07 0.27
N ALA A 103 10.68 6.62 1.47
CA ALA A 103 12.06 6.40 1.93
C ALA A 103 12.64 5.03 1.52
#